data_AF-A0A4Q6BLG3-F1
#
_entry.id   AF-A0A4Q6BLG3-F1
#
_cell.length_a   1.000
_cell.length_b   1.000
_cell.length_c   1.000
_cell.angle_alpha   90.00
_cell.angle_beta   90.00
_cell.angle_gamma   90.00
#
_symmetry.space_group_name_H-M   'P 1'
#
loop_
_entity.id
_entity.type
_entity.pdbx_description
1 polymer ?
#
loop_
_entity_poly.entity_id
_entity_poly.type
_entity_poly.pdbx_seq_one_letter_code
_entity_poly.pdbx_strand_id
1 'polypeptide(L)'
;MTGQLFIGFRKPILWFFIKSDVRFSLTSYFRSKRGKPRALKDGSLSQLASSASVRLLQIQLCLIYAYTGLEKMKGPTWWDGTAVWTVLGNRQLFSFDISWVRNAPLLIALMTFGTVFFEIYFAALVWIPKVRKWILSLGVMMHTGIALSMGLFYFSLGMISTYFVFLKPAFLEMVFGKMKISKAWLGDAD
;
A
#
# COMPACT_ATOMS: atom_id res chain seq x y z
N MET A 1 -25.42 30.93 -30.16
CA MET A 1 -24.20 30.23 -30.61
C MET A 1 -23.11 30.54 -29.59
N THR A 2 -22.98 29.77 -28.50
CA THR A 2 -21.95 28.72 -28.28
C THR A 2 -20.52 29.23 -28.51
N GLY A 3 -19.55 29.12 -27.60
CA GLY A 3 -19.48 28.30 -26.39
C GLY A 3 -18.40 28.77 -25.41
N GLN A 4 -18.62 28.41 -24.15
CA GLN A 4 -17.70 28.59 -23.03
C GLN A 4 -16.60 27.52 -23.10
N LEU A 5 -15.33 27.95 -23.13
CA LEU A 5 -14.17 27.08 -23.00
C LEU A 5 -13.65 27.16 -21.56
N PHE A 6 -14.36 26.54 -20.62
CA PHE A 6 -13.86 26.35 -19.25
C PHE A 6 -13.16 25.00 -19.15
N ILE A 7 -11.84 25.02 -19.31
CA ILE A 7 -10.95 23.91 -18.99
C ILE A 7 -11.08 23.62 -17.47
N GLY A 8 -11.77 22.53 -17.15
CA GLY A 8 -12.07 22.09 -15.79
C GLY A 8 -10.86 21.50 -15.07
N PHE A 9 -9.92 22.34 -14.66
CA PHE A 9 -8.82 21.95 -13.77
C PHE A 9 -9.22 22.20 -12.30
N ARG A 10 -10.08 21.34 -11.74
CA ARG A 10 -10.41 21.40 -10.31
C ARG A 10 -10.70 20.00 -9.80
N LYS A 11 -9.87 19.51 -8.86
CA LYS A 11 -10.08 18.36 -7.93
C LYS A 11 -9.22 17.06 -8.09
N PRO A 12 -7.89 17.08 -8.33
CA PRO A 12 -7.10 15.86 -8.10
C PRO A 12 -6.61 15.71 -6.65
N ILE A 13 -6.04 16.77 -6.05
CA ILE A 13 -5.34 16.68 -4.75
C ILE A 13 -6.28 16.49 -3.55
N LEU A 14 -7.42 17.18 -3.53
CA LEU A 14 -8.39 17.02 -2.43
C LEU A 14 -9.04 15.63 -2.43
N TRP A 15 -9.18 15.01 -3.61
CA TRP A 15 -9.75 13.67 -3.74
C TRP A 15 -8.86 12.58 -3.14
N PHE A 16 -7.57 12.89 -3.02
CA PHE A 16 -6.53 12.01 -2.50
C PHE A 16 -6.68 11.76 -1.00
N PHE A 17 -7.10 12.77 -0.23
CA PHE A 17 -7.25 12.68 1.23
C PHE A 17 -8.63 12.15 1.69
N ILE A 18 -9.65 12.22 0.83
CA ILE A 18 -11.06 12.23 1.27
C ILE A 18 -11.79 10.88 1.22
N LYS A 19 -11.21 9.81 0.64
CA LYS A 19 -12.03 8.61 0.35
C LYS A 19 -12.21 7.56 1.46
N SER A 20 -11.61 7.72 2.65
CA SER A 20 -12.03 6.92 3.83
C SER A 20 -13.15 7.58 4.63
N ASP A 21 -13.30 8.91 4.54
CA ASP A 21 -14.08 9.63 5.52
C ASP A 21 -15.21 10.40 4.82
N VAL A 22 -16.43 9.89 4.95
CA VAL A 22 -17.67 10.60 4.64
C VAL A 22 -17.76 11.96 5.36
N ARG A 23 -16.92 12.21 6.38
CA ARG A 23 -17.00 13.40 7.26
C ARG A 23 -15.86 14.42 7.11
N PHE A 24 -14.66 14.03 6.69
CA PHE A 24 -13.54 14.95 6.40
C PHE A 24 -13.40 15.30 4.92
N SER A 25 -14.46 15.11 4.14
CA SER A 25 -14.55 15.88 2.92
C SER A 25 -14.71 17.35 3.31
N LEU A 26 -13.76 18.23 2.94
CA LEU A 26 -13.96 19.70 2.94
C LEU A 26 -15.29 20.12 2.27
N THR A 27 -15.88 19.20 1.52
CA THR A 27 -17.20 19.31 0.91
C THR A 27 -18.38 19.22 1.90
N SER A 28 -18.21 18.79 3.15
CA SER A 28 -19.26 18.78 4.18
C SER A 28 -19.58 20.20 4.68
N TYR A 29 -18.57 21.07 4.82
CA TYR A 29 -18.75 22.49 5.15
C TYR A 29 -19.56 23.23 4.08
N PHE A 30 -19.30 22.96 2.79
CA PHE A 30 -20.05 23.55 1.68
C PHE A 30 -21.39 22.84 1.40
N ARG A 31 -21.54 21.56 1.77
CA ARG A 31 -22.79 20.79 1.63
C ARG A 31 -23.77 21.06 2.79
N SER A 32 -23.29 21.60 3.91
CA SER A 32 -24.12 22.14 5.02
C SER A 32 -25.13 23.18 4.51
N LYS A 33 -24.74 24.01 3.52
CA LYS A 33 -25.65 24.98 2.89
C LYS A 33 -26.75 24.38 2.01
N ARG A 34 -26.76 23.06 1.76
CA ARG A 34 -27.76 22.37 0.91
C ARG A 34 -28.80 21.54 1.68
N GLY A 35 -28.94 21.76 2.98
CA GLY A 35 -30.21 21.50 3.68
C GLY A 35 -30.67 20.03 3.72
N LYS A 36 -29.81 19.09 4.13
CA LYS A 36 -30.23 17.83 4.77
C LYS A 36 -29.23 17.43 5.85
N PRO A 37 -29.40 17.85 7.11
CA PRO A 37 -28.60 17.31 8.21
C PRO A 37 -29.02 15.87 8.43
N ARG A 38 -28.25 14.90 7.93
CA ARG A 38 -28.35 13.54 8.44
C ARG A 38 -27.84 13.59 9.86
N ALA A 39 -28.76 13.49 10.82
CA ALA A 39 -28.50 13.51 12.25
C ALA A 39 -27.20 12.78 12.58
N LEU A 40 -26.19 13.53 13.01
CA LEU A 40 -24.93 13.03 13.53
C LEU A 40 -25.19 12.60 14.97
N LYS A 41 -25.88 11.47 15.16
CA LYS A 41 -25.83 10.76 16.42
C LYS A 41 -24.51 9.98 16.45
N ASP A 42 -23.63 10.44 17.35
CA ASP A 42 -22.65 9.64 18.07
C ASP A 42 -21.38 9.27 17.30
N GLY A 43 -20.57 10.27 16.93
CA GLY A 43 -19.15 10.04 16.63
C GLY A 43 -18.36 9.89 17.92
N SER A 44 -18.34 8.69 18.51
CA SER A 44 -17.49 8.41 19.69
C SER A 44 -16.03 8.71 19.36
N LEU A 45 -15.28 9.31 20.29
CA LEU A 45 -13.83 9.59 20.15
C LEU A 45 -13.05 8.36 19.64
N SER A 46 -13.52 7.16 20.00
CA SER A 46 -12.99 5.87 19.54
C SER A 46 -13.04 5.72 18.00
N GLN A 47 -14.11 6.16 17.34
CA GLN A 47 -14.25 6.06 15.88
C GLN A 47 -13.32 7.03 15.14
N LEU A 48 -13.15 8.25 15.70
CA LEU A 48 -12.21 9.25 15.18
C LEU A 48 -10.76 8.77 15.33
N ALA A 49 -10.41 8.28 16.52
CA ALA A 49 -9.11 7.69 16.79
C ALA A 49 -8.82 6.53 15.82
N SER A 50 -9.76 5.60 15.66
CA SER A 50 -9.62 4.45 14.76
C SER A 50 -9.36 4.86 13.31
N SER A 51 -10.12 5.85 12.81
CA SER A 51 -9.98 6.33 11.43
C SER A 51 -8.65 7.06 11.23
N ALA A 52 -8.24 7.88 12.20
CA ALA A 52 -6.96 8.57 12.19
C ALA A 52 -5.78 7.59 12.26
N SER A 53 -5.85 6.56 13.10
CA SER A 53 -4.82 5.52 13.22
C SER A 53 -4.60 4.79 11.90
N VAL A 54 -5.67 4.41 11.19
CA VAL A 54 -5.58 3.80 9.86
C VAL A 54 -4.86 4.72 8.86
N ARG A 55 -5.17 6.03 8.88
CA ARG A 55 -4.50 7.01 8.01
C ARG A 55 -3.03 7.22 8.35
N LEU A 56 -2.71 7.29 9.64
CA LEU A 56 -1.33 7.39 10.10
C LEU A 56 -0.52 6.18 9.65
N LEU A 57 -1.07 4.97 9.75
CA LEU A 57 -0.43 3.75 9.24
C LEU A 57 -0.21 3.79 7.72
N GLN A 58 -1.19 4.27 6.95
CA GLN A 58 -1.03 4.42 5.49
C GLN A 58 0.09 5.41 5.13
N ILE A 59 0.15 6.55 5.82
CA ILE A 59 1.18 7.58 5.61
C ILE A 59 2.55 7.04 6.04
N GLN A 60 2.63 6.40 7.21
CA GLN A 60 3.85 5.78 7.72
C GLN A 60 4.41 4.79 6.69
N LEU A 61 3.56 3.94 6.10
CA LEU A 61 3.99 3.01 5.06
C LEU A 61 4.51 3.72 3.81
N CYS A 62 3.85 4.79 3.38
CA CYS A 62 4.32 5.61 2.25
C CYS A 62 5.70 6.22 2.53
N LEU A 63 5.92 6.71 3.75
CA LEU A 63 7.22 7.27 4.16
C LEU A 63 8.31 6.21 4.21
N ILE A 64 8.01 5.02 4.75
CA ILE A 64 8.95 3.90 4.77
C ILE A 64 9.42 3.58 3.35
N TYR A 65 8.49 3.38 2.39
CA TYR A 65 8.86 3.08 1.00
C TYR A 65 9.66 4.20 0.35
N ALA A 66 9.21 5.45 0.49
CA ALA A 66 9.90 6.59 -0.09
C ALA A 66 11.33 6.71 0.47
N TYR A 67 11.50 6.59 1.79
CA TYR A 67 12.80 6.63 2.44
C TYR A 67 13.70 5.48 1.95
N THR A 68 13.19 4.24 1.90
CA THR A 68 13.98 3.10 1.44
C THR A 68 14.42 3.25 -0.02
N GLY A 69 13.57 3.81 -0.89
CA GLY A 69 13.90 4.04 -2.29
C GLY A 69 14.95 5.14 -2.45
N LEU A 70 14.81 6.23 -1.70
CA LEU A 70 15.80 7.33 -1.70
C LEU A 70 17.16 6.90 -1.14
N GLU A 71 17.19 6.06 -0.11
CA GLU A 71 18.44 5.49 0.40
C GLU A 71 19.14 4.63 -0.66
N LYS A 72 18.39 3.81 -1.42
CA LYS A 72 18.96 3.00 -2.51
C LYS A 72 19.58 3.87 -3.61
N MET A 73 18.98 5.01 -3.93
CA MET A 73 19.50 5.94 -4.94
C MET A 73 20.87 6.55 -4.60
N LYS A 74 21.33 6.44 -3.35
CA LYS A 74 22.69 6.87 -2.95
C LYS A 74 23.76 5.85 -3.30
N GLY A 75 23.40 4.58 -3.54
CA GLY A 75 24.35 3.51 -3.81
C GLY A 75 24.66 3.36 -5.31
N PRO A 76 25.93 3.22 -5.72
CA PRO A 76 26.31 3.11 -7.14
C PRO A 76 25.75 1.84 -7.80
N THR A 77 25.64 0.74 -7.06
CA THR A 77 25.11 -0.54 -7.57
C THR A 77 23.65 -0.47 -8.03
N TRP A 78 22.87 0.47 -7.50
CA TRP A 78 21.48 0.69 -7.93
C TRP A 78 21.41 1.44 -9.26
N TRP A 79 22.37 2.33 -9.54
CA TRP A 79 22.50 3.03 -10.81
C TRP A 79 23.05 2.13 -11.91
N ASP A 80 24.02 1.29 -11.57
CA ASP A 80 24.62 0.33 -12.50
C ASP A 80 23.71 -0.88 -12.78
N GLY A 81 22.54 -0.96 -12.11
CA GLY A 81 21.59 -2.06 -12.28
C GLY A 81 22.02 -3.39 -11.64
N THR A 82 23.14 -3.42 -10.93
CA THR A 82 23.78 -4.65 -10.40
C THR A 82 23.40 -4.96 -8.95
N ALA A 83 22.67 -4.09 -8.25
CA ALA A 83 22.36 -4.25 -6.83
C ALA A 83 21.73 -5.62 -6.50
N VAL A 84 20.72 -6.04 -7.27
CA VAL A 84 20.08 -7.36 -7.06
C VAL A 84 21.06 -8.50 -7.33
N TRP A 85 21.92 -8.40 -8.34
CA TRP A 85 22.93 -9.42 -8.63
C TRP A 85 23.94 -9.58 -7.49
N THR A 86 24.35 -8.47 -6.86
CA THR A 86 25.23 -8.49 -5.69
C THR A 86 24.58 -9.18 -4.51
N VAL A 87 23.30 -8.89 -4.25
CA VAL A 87 22.52 -9.57 -3.19
C VAL A 87 22.44 -11.07 -3.48
N LEU A 88 22.04 -11.46 -4.70
CA LEU A 88 21.95 -12.87 -5.13
C LEU A 88 23.29 -13.62 -5.05
N GLY A 89 24.41 -12.92 -5.16
CA GLY A 89 25.75 -13.50 -5.02
C GLY A 89 26.11 -13.88 -3.59
N ASN A 90 25.43 -13.31 -2.59
CA ASN A 90 25.71 -13.58 -1.19
C ASN A 90 24.93 -14.81 -0.70
N ARG A 91 25.60 -15.97 -0.67
CA ARG A 91 24.99 -17.24 -0.23
C ARG A 91 24.51 -17.24 1.23
N GLN A 92 24.96 -16.31 2.07
CA GLN A 92 24.48 -16.22 3.45
C GLN A 92 23.04 -15.70 3.54
N LEU A 93 22.56 -15.01 2.50
CA LEU A 93 21.20 -14.48 2.46
C LEU A 93 20.18 -15.53 1.99
N PHE A 94 20.59 -16.51 1.20
CA PHE A 94 19.69 -17.44 0.50
C PHE A 94 19.63 -18.81 1.16
N SER A 95 18.41 -19.32 1.34
CA SER A 95 18.18 -20.69 1.83
C SER A 95 18.14 -21.75 0.72
N PHE A 96 18.07 -21.36 -0.55
CA PHE A 96 17.96 -22.25 -1.71
C PHE A 96 18.72 -21.68 -2.92
N ASP A 97 19.15 -22.55 -3.84
CA ASP A 97 19.99 -22.14 -4.98
C ASP A 97 19.16 -21.52 -6.12
N ILE A 98 19.33 -20.21 -6.34
CA ILE A 98 18.78 -19.47 -7.48
C ILE A 98 19.88 -18.81 -8.31
N SER A 99 21.06 -19.42 -8.36
CA SER A 99 22.20 -18.90 -9.11
C SER A 99 21.89 -18.69 -10.60
N TRP A 100 20.92 -19.42 -11.16
CA TRP A 100 20.47 -19.26 -12.55
C TRP A 100 19.96 -17.84 -12.86
N VAL A 101 19.36 -17.14 -11.89
CA VAL A 101 18.84 -15.77 -12.07
C VAL A 101 19.98 -14.80 -12.36
N ARG A 102 21.18 -15.06 -11.82
CA ARG A 102 22.38 -14.23 -12.06
C ARG A 102 22.87 -14.29 -13.51
N ASN A 103 22.47 -15.31 -14.27
CA ASN A 103 22.81 -15.45 -15.68
C ASN A 103 21.85 -14.69 -16.62
N ALA A 104 20.83 -14.02 -16.07
CA ALA A 104 19.85 -13.23 -16.82
C ALA A 104 20.03 -11.71 -16.53
N PRO A 105 21.01 -11.04 -17.16
CA PRO A 105 21.34 -9.63 -16.84
C PRO A 105 20.17 -8.67 -17.05
N LEU A 106 19.32 -8.92 -18.06
CA LEU A 106 18.12 -8.12 -18.27
C LEU A 106 17.11 -8.26 -17.11
N LEU A 107 16.91 -9.49 -16.61
CA LEU A 107 16.04 -9.74 -15.47
C LEU A 107 16.57 -9.06 -14.21
N ILE A 108 17.87 -9.14 -13.97
CA ILE A 108 18.55 -8.44 -12.87
C ILE A 108 18.31 -6.93 -12.94
N ALA A 109 18.56 -6.32 -14.10
CA ALA A 109 18.37 -4.89 -14.28
C ALA A 109 16.90 -4.49 -14.03
N LEU A 110 15.95 -5.26 -14.57
CA LEU A 110 14.52 -5.05 -14.34
C LEU A 110 14.14 -5.16 -12.85
N MET A 111 14.71 -6.13 -12.12
CA MET A 111 14.48 -6.26 -10.68
C MET A 111 15.10 -5.08 -9.92
N THR A 112 16.34 -4.71 -10.21
CA THR A 112 17.05 -3.59 -9.55
C THR A 112 16.31 -2.27 -9.73
N PHE A 113 16.05 -1.86 -10.98
CA PHE A 113 15.32 -0.62 -11.26
C PHE A 113 13.85 -0.71 -10.88
N GLY A 114 13.23 -1.88 -11.02
CA GLY A 114 11.85 -2.14 -10.64
C GLY A 114 11.63 -1.97 -9.14
N THR A 115 12.54 -2.44 -8.29
CA THR A 115 12.49 -2.22 -6.83
C THR A 115 12.54 -0.73 -6.50
N VAL A 116 13.51 0.01 -7.05
CA VAL A 116 13.65 1.45 -6.78
C VAL A 116 12.43 2.23 -7.27
N PHE A 117 11.97 1.94 -8.49
CA PHE A 117 10.78 2.56 -9.06
C PHE A 117 9.55 2.27 -8.18
N PHE A 118 9.35 1.01 -7.79
CA PHE A 118 8.26 0.64 -6.91
C PHE A 118 8.30 1.42 -5.60
N GLU A 119 9.43 1.45 -4.91
CA GLU A 119 9.57 2.09 -3.60
C GLU A 119 9.34 3.61 -3.66
N ILE A 120 9.90 4.30 -4.66
CA ILE A 120 9.73 5.75 -4.83
C ILE A 120 8.29 6.10 -5.20
N TYR A 121 7.69 5.37 -6.15
CA TYR A 121 6.37 5.71 -6.67
C TYR A 121 5.20 5.09 -5.89
N PHE A 122 5.45 4.16 -4.96
CA PHE A 122 4.41 3.54 -4.13
C PHE A 122 3.53 4.59 -3.46
N ALA A 123 4.16 5.59 -2.84
CA ALA A 123 3.48 6.67 -2.11
C ALA A 123 2.54 7.51 -3.00
N ALA A 124 2.77 7.59 -4.31
CA ALA A 124 1.88 8.28 -5.23
C ALA A 124 0.83 7.32 -5.82
N LEU A 125 1.23 6.11 -6.21
CA LEU A 125 0.40 5.19 -6.97
C LEU A 125 -0.64 4.44 -6.12
N VAL A 126 -0.33 4.14 -4.84
CA VAL A 126 -1.23 3.35 -3.97
C VAL A 126 -2.59 4.01 -3.77
N TRP A 127 -2.66 5.33 -3.86
CA TRP A 127 -3.89 6.08 -3.67
C TRP A 127 -4.84 6.00 -4.87
N ILE A 128 -4.30 5.76 -6.07
CA ILE A 128 -5.06 5.68 -7.32
C ILE A 128 -5.83 4.34 -7.36
N PRO A 129 -7.17 4.34 -7.25
CA PRO A 129 -7.93 3.09 -7.06
C PRO A 129 -7.81 2.08 -8.21
N LYS A 130 -7.53 2.55 -9.43
CA LYS A 130 -7.38 1.70 -10.63
C LYS A 130 -6.11 0.84 -10.58
N VAL A 131 -5.00 1.41 -10.10
CA VAL A 131 -3.70 0.73 -10.06
C VAL A 131 -3.39 0.15 -8.69
N ARG A 132 -4.07 0.58 -7.63
CA ARG A 132 -3.82 0.15 -6.24
C ARG A 132 -3.65 -1.36 -6.10
N LYS A 133 -4.55 -2.16 -6.67
CA LYS A 133 -4.47 -3.64 -6.56
C LYS A 133 -3.14 -4.16 -7.13
N TRP A 134 -2.75 -3.67 -8.31
CA TRP A 134 -1.49 -4.04 -8.95
C TRP A 134 -0.27 -3.62 -8.13
N ILE A 135 -0.29 -2.39 -7.58
CA ILE A 135 0.80 -1.90 -6.72
C ILE A 135 0.93 -2.75 -5.45
N LEU A 136 -0.18 -3.08 -4.79
CA LEU A 136 -0.15 -3.97 -3.62
C LEU A 136 0.34 -5.37 -3.99
N SER A 137 -0.08 -5.92 -5.14
CA SER A 137 0.39 -7.22 -5.63
C SER A 137 1.90 -7.22 -5.93
N LEU A 138 2.42 -6.16 -6.55
CA LEU A 138 3.87 -5.99 -6.77
C LEU A 138 4.63 -5.94 -5.44
N GLY A 139 4.08 -5.23 -4.46
CA GLY A 139 4.61 -5.20 -3.11
C GLY A 139 4.66 -6.57 -2.44
N VAL A 140 3.59 -7.37 -2.57
CA VAL A 140 3.56 -8.75 -2.07
C VAL A 140 4.64 -9.58 -2.74
N MET A 141 4.72 -9.54 -4.08
CA MET A 141 5.74 -10.25 -4.85
C MET A 141 7.16 -9.86 -4.42
N MET A 142 7.41 -8.57 -4.22
CA MET A 142 8.71 -8.05 -3.77
C MET A 142 9.08 -8.60 -2.38
N HIS A 143 8.17 -8.51 -1.41
CA HIS A 143 8.41 -8.98 -0.04
C HIS A 143 8.49 -10.49 0.06
N THR A 144 7.73 -11.24 -0.75
CA THR A 144 7.89 -12.69 -0.88
C THR A 144 9.27 -13.01 -1.46
N GLY A 145 9.72 -12.27 -2.48
CA GLY A 145 11.08 -12.34 -2.98
C GLY A 145 12.09 -12.20 -1.85
N ILE A 146 12.03 -11.09 -1.09
CA ILE A 146 12.90 -10.81 0.06
C ILE A 146 12.84 -11.91 1.13
N ALA A 147 11.65 -12.41 1.46
CA ALA A 147 11.47 -13.43 2.49
C ALA A 147 12.25 -14.70 2.13
N LEU A 148 12.09 -15.13 0.88
CA LEU A 148 12.72 -16.33 0.36
C LEU A 148 14.22 -16.11 0.09
N SER A 149 14.59 -14.92 -0.40
CA SER A 149 15.94 -14.59 -0.85
C SER A 149 16.90 -14.17 0.26
N MET A 150 16.40 -13.53 1.33
CA MET A 150 17.22 -12.96 2.40
C MET A 150 16.96 -13.59 3.77
N GLY A 151 16.07 -14.59 3.84
CA GLY A 151 15.67 -15.23 5.10
C GLY A 151 14.87 -14.31 6.05
N LEU A 152 14.43 -13.14 5.57
CA LEU A 152 13.75 -12.12 6.38
C LEU A 152 12.23 -12.35 6.46
N PHE A 153 11.82 -13.57 6.84
CA PHE A 153 10.41 -14.00 6.82
C PHE A 153 9.50 -13.09 7.65
N TYR A 154 9.84 -12.83 8.91
CA TYR A 154 8.98 -12.03 9.80
C TYR A 154 8.86 -10.57 9.36
N PHE A 155 9.95 -10.00 8.84
CA PHE A 155 9.94 -8.65 8.27
C PHE A 155 9.00 -8.59 7.06
N SER A 156 9.15 -9.51 6.11
CA SER A 156 8.32 -9.55 4.91
C SER A 156 6.84 -9.80 5.23
N LEU A 157 6.53 -10.69 6.17
CA LEU A 157 5.16 -10.91 6.63
C LEU A 157 4.58 -9.66 7.28
N GLY A 158 5.36 -8.97 8.12
CA GLY A 158 4.99 -7.68 8.69
C GLY A 158 4.63 -6.67 7.61
N MET A 159 5.51 -6.50 6.61
CA MET A 159 5.28 -5.57 5.50
C MET A 159 4.05 -5.94 4.66
N ILE A 160 3.86 -7.22 4.33
CA ILE A 160 2.68 -7.69 3.60
C ILE A 160 1.39 -7.43 4.39
N SER A 161 1.41 -7.62 5.72
CA SER A 161 0.23 -7.38 6.57
C SER A 161 -0.25 -5.92 6.52
N THR A 162 0.67 -4.95 6.34
CA THR A 162 0.30 -3.53 6.25
C THR A 162 -0.55 -3.19 5.03
N TYR A 163 -0.54 -4.02 3.98
CA TYR A 163 -1.34 -3.77 2.78
C TYR A 163 -2.84 -3.92 3.00
N PHE A 164 -3.26 -4.68 4.03
CA PHE A 164 -4.68 -4.79 4.39
C PHE A 164 -5.30 -3.43 4.71
N VAL A 165 -4.50 -2.49 5.22
CA VAL A 165 -4.91 -1.11 5.54
C VAL A 165 -5.35 -0.32 4.28
N PHE A 166 -4.96 -0.75 3.08
CA PHE A 166 -5.33 -0.10 1.81
C PHE A 166 -6.50 -0.77 1.08
N LEU A 167 -6.93 -1.95 1.53
CA LEU A 167 -8.01 -2.72 0.93
C LEU A 167 -9.38 -2.20 1.40
N LYS A 168 -10.40 -2.38 0.54
CA LYS A 168 -11.78 -1.99 0.87
C LYS A 168 -12.39 -3.02 1.82
N PRO A 169 -13.26 -2.61 2.77
CA PRO A 169 -13.98 -3.54 3.65
C PRO A 169 -14.71 -4.65 2.89
N ALA A 170 -15.38 -4.32 1.77
CA ALA A 170 -16.06 -5.32 0.94
C ALA A 170 -15.14 -6.41 0.35
N PHE A 171 -13.85 -6.10 0.13
CA PHE A 171 -12.89 -7.11 -0.30
C PHE A 171 -12.47 -8.00 0.86
N LEU A 172 -12.32 -7.43 2.06
CA LEU A 172 -12.05 -8.20 3.28
C LEU A 172 -13.24 -9.12 3.60
N GLU A 173 -14.47 -8.63 3.51
CA GLU A 173 -15.67 -9.46 3.70
C GLU A 173 -15.80 -10.56 2.64
N MET A 174 -15.39 -10.32 1.40
CA MET A 174 -15.38 -11.38 0.37
C MET A 174 -14.37 -12.49 0.69
N VAL A 175 -13.16 -12.11 1.15
CA VAL A 175 -12.08 -13.05 1.46
C VAL A 175 -12.32 -13.77 2.78
N PHE A 176 -12.70 -13.04 3.82
CA PHE A 176 -12.87 -13.55 5.19
C PHE A 176 -14.31 -13.96 5.52
N GLY A 177 -15.33 -13.40 4.87
CA GLY A 177 -16.74 -13.76 5.11
C GLY A 177 -17.11 -15.17 4.64
N LYS A 178 -16.25 -15.80 3.83
CA LYS A 178 -16.33 -17.23 3.53
C LYS A 178 -15.77 -18.12 4.65
N MET A 179 -14.93 -17.57 5.53
CA MET A 179 -14.53 -18.26 6.75
C MET A 179 -15.66 -18.09 7.77
N LYS A 180 -16.64 -19.00 7.74
CA LYS A 180 -17.51 -19.22 8.89
C LYS A 180 -16.62 -19.59 10.06
N ILE A 181 -16.32 -18.64 10.93
CA ILE A 181 -15.79 -18.95 12.26
C ILE A 181 -16.89 -19.79 12.92
N SER A 182 -16.65 -21.10 12.99
CA SER A 182 -17.53 -22.03 13.67
C SER A 182 -17.78 -21.50 15.08
N LYS A 183 -19.06 -21.37 15.46
CA LYS A 183 -19.47 -20.98 16.82
C LYS A 183 -18.94 -21.92 17.92
N ALA A 184 -18.30 -23.04 17.55
CA ALA A 184 -17.72 -24.02 18.48
C ALA A 184 -16.63 -23.49 19.43
N TRP A 185 -16.13 -22.26 19.23
CA TRP A 185 -15.11 -21.64 20.10
C TRP A 185 -15.67 -20.63 21.10
N LEU A 186 -16.96 -20.29 21.02
CA LEU A 186 -17.66 -19.55 22.07
C LEU A 186 -18.29 -20.60 22.97
N GLY A 187 -17.50 -21.16 23.89
CA GLY A 187 -18.02 -22.03 24.93
C GLY A 187 -19.19 -21.33 25.63
N ASP A 188 -20.32 -22.03 25.74
CA ASP A 188 -21.48 -21.56 26.48
C ASP A 188 -21.01 -21.26 27.91
N ALA A 189 -20.91 -19.98 28.23
CA ALA A 189 -20.63 -19.52 29.57
C ALA A 189 -21.97 -19.57 30.33
N ASP A 190 -22.24 -20.74 30.91
CA ASP A 190 -23.28 -20.95 31.92
C ASP A 190 -22.88 -20.29 33.26
#